data_AF-A0A1U7NF41-F1
#
_entry.id   AF-A0A1U7NF41-F1
#
_cell.length_a   1.000
_cell.length_b   1.000
_cell.length_c   1.000
_cell.angle_alpha   90.00
_cell.angle_beta   90.00
_cell.angle_gamma   90.00
#
_symmetry.space_group_name_H-M   'P 1'
#
loop_
_entity.id
_entity.type
_entity.pdbx_description
1 polymer ?
#
loop_
_entity_poly.entity_id
_entity_poly.type
_entity_poly.pdbx_seq_one_letter_code
_entity_poly.pdbx_strand_id
1 'polypeptide(L)' 'MPNYHYAPTRKGNREFWTRQVQAYHLSGLSQKEFCQKNDLIYSSFGYWKRRLERSAKTEGIEFVEIDAAAISDNSAAVTL' A
#
# COMPACT_ATOMS: atom_id res chain seq x y z
N MET A 1 -25.43 14.20 7.96
CA MET A 1 -24.60 14.00 6.74
C MET A 1 -23.31 13.35 7.18
N PRO A 2 -22.80 12.28 6.53
CA PRO A 2 -21.53 11.69 6.93
C PRO A 2 -20.45 12.75 6.75
N ASN A 3 -19.67 12.99 7.81
CA ASN A 3 -18.64 14.00 7.86
C ASN A 3 -17.56 13.62 6.83
N TYR A 4 -17.58 14.27 5.68
CA TYR A 4 -16.56 14.03 4.67
C TYR A 4 -15.27 14.67 5.15
N HIS A 5 -14.37 13.86 5.70
CA HIS A 5 -13.01 14.25 6.04
C HIS A 5 -12.17 14.46 4.76
N TYR A 6 -12.51 15.44 3.93
CA TYR A 6 -11.66 15.90 2.83
C TYR A 6 -11.01 17.24 3.16
N ALA A 7 -9.70 17.32 2.94
CA ALA A 7 -9.06 18.62 2.76
C ALA A 7 -9.55 19.21 1.41
N PRO A 8 -9.67 20.54 1.29
CA PRO A 8 -10.22 21.20 0.08
C PRO A 8 -9.37 21.02 -1.18
N THR A 9 -8.14 20.49 -1.05
CA THR A 9 -7.22 20.26 -2.16
C THR A 9 -6.89 18.77 -2.32
N ARG A 10 -6.63 18.34 -3.57
CA ARG A 10 -6.20 16.96 -3.86
C ARG A 10 -4.92 16.58 -3.11
N LYS A 11 -3.96 17.52 -2.97
CA LYS A 11 -2.71 17.31 -2.23
C LYS A 11 -2.95 17.15 -0.74
N GLY A 12 -3.74 18.05 -0.12
CA GLY A 12 -4.09 17.96 1.29
C GLY A 12 -4.84 16.68 1.62
N ASN A 13 -5.68 16.20 0.69
CA ASN A 13 -6.40 14.94 0.85
C ASN A 13 -5.40 13.76 0.87
N ARG A 14 -4.44 13.73 -0.06
CA ARG A 14 -3.40 12.69 -0.07
C ARG A 14 -2.57 12.69 1.22
N GLU A 15 -2.13 13.86 1.70
CA GLU A 15 -1.34 13.97 2.93
C GLU A 15 -2.12 13.48 4.15
N PHE A 16 -3.40 13.85 4.28
CA PHE A 16 -4.28 13.38 5.33
C PHE A 16 -4.36 11.84 5.32
N TRP A 17 -4.69 11.23 4.18
CA TRP A 17 -4.84 9.78 4.09
C TRP A 17 -3.52 9.04 4.29
N THR A 18 -2.39 9.60 3.86
CA THR A 18 -1.07 9.04 4.16
C THR A 18 -0.83 8.94 5.67
N ARG A 19 -1.12 10.01 6.43
CA ARG A 19 -0.97 10.01 7.90
C ARG A 19 -1.91 8.99 8.56
N GLN A 20 -3.16 8.90 8.10
CA GLN A 20 -4.12 7.93 8.63
C GLN A 20 -3.67 6.48 8.37
N VAL A 21 -3.16 6.18 7.17
CA VAL A 21 -2.64 4.85 6.84
C VAL A 21 -1.40 4.52 7.67
N GLN A 22 -0.48 5.46 7.87
CA GLN A 22 0.67 5.27 8.76
C GLN A 22 0.24 4.99 10.21
N ALA A 23 -0.67 5.80 10.75
CA ALA A 23 -1.22 5.59 12.09
C ALA A 23 -1.93 4.23 12.21
N TYR A 24 -2.65 3.81 11.18
CA TYR A 24 -3.26 2.47 11.11
C TYR A 24 -2.21 1.36 11.23
N HIS A 25 -1.13 1.41 10.46
CA HIS A 25 -0.07 0.41 10.52
C HIS A 25 0.62 0.36 11.89
N LEU A 26 0.77 1.50 12.56
CA LEU A 26 1.35 1.57 13.91
C LEU A 26 0.37 1.12 15.00
N SER A 27 -0.94 1.20 14.76
CA SER A 27 -1.96 0.92 15.78
C SER A 27 -2.13 -0.56 16.12
N GLY A 28 -1.80 -1.47 15.19
CA GLY A 28 -2.10 -2.90 15.32
C GLY A 28 -3.59 -3.26 15.36
N LEU A 29 -4.49 -2.29 15.12
CA LEU A 29 -5.94 -2.49 15.13
C LEU A 29 -6.42 -3.12 13.82
N SER A 30 -7.58 -3.77 13.86
CA SER A 30 -8.28 -4.08 12.61
C SER A 30 -8.74 -2.80 11.91
N GLN A 31 -8.89 -2.85 10.59
CA GLN A 31 -9.34 -1.71 9.79
C GLN A 31 -10.68 -1.13 10.31
N LYS A 32 -11.59 -2.00 10.73
CA LYS A 32 -12.91 -1.60 11.25
C LYS A 32 -12.77 -0.82 12.55
N GLU A 33 -12.00 -1.34 13.51
CA GLU A 33 -11.77 -0.68 14.80
C GLU A 33 -11.03 0.65 14.63
N PHE A 34 -10.03 0.69 13.75
CA PHE A 34 -9.31 1.93 13.45
C PHE A 34 -10.24 2.98 12.85
N CYS A 35 -11.08 2.61 11.88
CA CYS A 35 -12.05 3.54 11.28
C CYS A 35 -13.07 4.04 12.31
N GLN A 36 -13.57 3.17 13.19
CA GLN A 36 -14.51 3.55 14.25
C GLN A 36 -13.89 4.50 15.28
N LYS A 37 -12.65 4.25 15.72
CA LYS A 37 -11.96 5.09 16.71
C LYS A 37 -11.58 6.48 16.17
N ASN A 38 -11.31 6.58 14.87
CA ASN A 38 -10.83 7.81 14.23
C ASN A 38 -11.92 8.53 13.41
N ASP A 39 -13.18 8.12 13.55
CA ASP A 39 -14.33 8.66 12.79
C ASP A 39 -14.13 8.66 11.26
N LEU A 40 -13.50 7.60 10.75
CA LEU A 40 -13.20 7.47 9.32
C LEU A 40 -14.26 6.66 8.60
N ILE A 41 -14.59 7.08 7.38
CA ILE A 41 -15.42 6.30 6.47
C ILE A 41 -14.62 5.08 5.99
N TYR A 42 -15.12 3.89 6.31
CA TYR A 42 -14.46 2.61 6.02
C TYR A 42 -14.10 2.42 4.54
N SER A 43 -15.03 2.75 3.63
CA SER A 43 -14.83 2.62 2.19
C SER A 43 -13.78 3.59 1.65
N SER A 44 -13.80 4.85 2.11
CA SER A 44 -12.81 5.86 1.75
C SER A 44 -11.42 5.46 2.25
N PHE A 45 -11.30 5.03 3.51
CA PHE A 45 -10.04 4.56 4.07
C PHE A 45 -9.51 3.35 3.28
N GLY A 46 -10.35 2.36 2.98
CA GLY A 46 -9.97 1.19 2.19
C GLY A 46 -9.47 1.54 0.78
N TYR A 47 -10.12 2.49 0.11
CA TYR A 47 -9.67 3.01 -1.19
C TYR A 47 -8.27 3.63 -1.09
N TRP A 48 -8.07 4.53 -0.13
CA TRP A 48 -6.81 5.24 0.02
C TRP A 48 -5.65 4.36 0.47
N LYS A 49 -5.90 3.44 1.42
CA LYS A 49 -4.93 2.42 1.82
C LYS A 49 -4.41 1.64 0.60
N ARG A 50 -5.33 1.07 -0.19
CA ARG A 50 -4.96 0.33 -1.41
C ARG A 50 -4.20 1.20 -2.41
N ARG A 51 -4.63 2.45 -2.61
CA ARG A 51 -3.99 3.38 -3.54
C ARG A 51 -2.56 3.71 -3.12
N LEU A 52 -2.34 3.98 -1.83
CA LEU A 52 -1.04 4.35 -1.26
C LEU A 52 -0.09 3.15 -1.22
N GLU A 53 -0.57 1.97 -0.87
CA GLU A 53 0.22 0.73 -0.89
C GLU A 53 0.66 0.35 -2.32
N ARG A 54 -0.23 0.52 -3.32
CA ARG A 54 0.13 0.30 -4.73
C ARG A 54 1.20 1.27 -5.21
N SER A 55 1.09 2.55 -4.83
CA SER A 55 2.10 3.54 -5.22
C SER A 55 3.45 3.28 -4.55
N ALA A 56 3.46 2.86 -3.27
CA ALA A 56 4.69 2.42 -2.62
C ALA A 56 5.34 1.21 -3.31
N LYS A 57 4.53 0.26 -3.81
CA LYS A 57 5.05 -0.91 -4.55
C LYS A 57 5.69 -0.53 -5.88
N THR A 58 5.16 0.47 -6.59
CA THR A 58 5.76 0.93 -7.85
C THR A 58 7.13 1.58 -7.65
N GLU A 59 7.32 2.34 -6.56
CA GLU A 59 8.60 2.99 -6.25
C GLU A 59 9.64 2.02 -5.63
N GLY A 60 9.22 0.85 -5.17
CA GLY A 60 10.08 -0.16 -4.53
C GLY A 60 10.50 -1.33 -5.42
N ILE A 61 10.16 -1.32 -6.70
CA ILE A 61 10.68 -2.29 -7.67
C ILE A 61 11.92 -1.67 -8.31
N GLU A 62 13.06 -1.87 -7.66
CA GLU A 62 14.36 -1.61 -8.26
C GLU A 62 14.65 -2.76 -9.24
N PHE A 63 14.49 -2.50 -10.53
CA PHE A 63 14.87 -3.45 -11.57
C PHE A 63 16.40 -3.50 -11.61
N VAL A 64 16.98 -4.55 -11.03
CA VAL A 64 18.41 -4.83 -11.18
C VAL A 64 18.61 -5.56 -12.51
N GLU A 65 19.46 -5.01 -13.38
CA GLU A 65 19.87 -5.68 -14.61
C GLU A 65 20.63 -6.95 -14.27
N ILE A 66 20.21 -8.07 -14.86
CA ILE A 66 20.87 -9.37 -14.72
C ILE A 66 21.43 -9.74 -16.09
N ASP A 67 22.73 -10.02 -16.13
CA ASP A 67 23.37 -10.53 -17.34
C ASP A 67 22.81 -11.91 -17.68
N ALA A 68 22.14 -12.01 -18.83
CA ALA A 68 21.51 -13.26 -19.30
C ALA A 68 22.50 -14.44 -19.42
N ALA A 69 23.80 -14.16 -19.54
CA ALA A 69 24.86 -15.17 -19.58
C ALA A 69 25.07 -15.91 -18.25
N ALA A 70 24.61 -15.36 -17.12
CA ALA A 70 24.72 -16.01 -15.80
C ALA A 70 23.61 -17.02 -15.52
N ILE A 71 22.52 -17.02 -16.30
CA ILE A 71 21.44 -18.02 -16.20
C ILE A 71 21.75 -19.18 -17.16
N SER A 72 22.91 -19.80 -16.97
CA SER A 72 23.25 -21.06 -17.63
C SER A 72 22.56 -22.19 -16.88
N ASP A 73 21.48 -22.72 -17.50
CA ASP A 73 20.85 -24.01 -17.31
C ASP A 73 21.28 -24.83 -16.07
N ASN A 74 20.39 -24.95 -15.09
CA ASN A 74 20.37 -26.12 -14.21
C ASN A 74 19.34 -27.13 -14.70
N SER A 75 19.41 -27.48 -15.98
CA SER A 75 18.66 -28.56 -16.61
C SER A 75 19.53 -29.82 -16.66
N ALA A 76 19.99 -30.31 -15.51
CA ALA A 76 20.68 -31.59 -15.42
C ALA A 76 20.40 -32.26 -14.08
N ALA A 77 19.35 -33.09 -14.03
CA ALA A 77 19.31 -34.40 -13.38
C ALA A 77 17.86 -34.91 -13.26
N VAL A 78 17.32 -35.49 -14.34
CA VAL A 78 16.33 -36.57 -14.22
C VAL A 78 16.87 -37.74 -15.03
N THR A 79 17.57 -38.64 -14.35
CA THR A 79 17.96 -39.94 -14.88
C THR A 79 16.88 -40.94 -14.47
N LEU A 80 16.23 -41.55 -15.45
CA LEU A 80 15.50 -42.82 -15.33
C LEU A 80 15.81 -43.68 -16.55
#